data_AF-A0A4C1UEY7-F1
#
_entry.id   AF-A0A4C1UEY7-F1
#
_cell.length_a   1.000
_cell.length_b   1.000
_cell.length_c   1.000
_cell.angle_alpha   90.00
_cell.angle_beta   90.00
_cell.angle_gamma   90.00
#
_symmetry.space_group_name_H-M   'P 1'
#
loop_
_entity.id
_entity.type
_entity.pdbx_description
1 polymer ?
#
loop_
_entity_poly.entity_id
_entity_poly.type
_entity_poly.pdbx_seq_one_letter_code
_entity_poly.pdbx_strand_id
1 'polypeptide(L)'
;MEIPPWITNPFDETEVENVILQEKLLELHTNEELKVTFKGGYQKFWLQVEIPDKHLGLWGIVQKLLVAFPSSHVVEKSFSVVANLLTKKRSRLNIIKRGDLRLFLTKLKPNIDNFLSIHQVHPSH
;
A
#
# COMPACT_ATOMS: atom_id res chain seq x y z
N MET A 1 10.84 -2.82 10.07
CA MET A 1 10.50 -1.39 10.14
C MET A 1 9.57 -1.26 11.32
N GLU A 2 10.01 -0.60 12.39
CA GLU A 2 9.13 -0.37 13.55
C GLU A 2 8.27 0.85 13.27
N ILE A 3 6.96 0.72 13.47
CA ILE A 3 6.02 1.83 13.31
C ILE A 3 5.90 2.50 14.68
N PRO A 4 6.28 3.78 14.81
CA PRO A 4 6.09 4.50 16.06
C PRO A 4 4.63 4.49 16.51
N PRO A 5 4.34 4.29 17.82
CA PRO A 5 2.97 4.19 18.32
C PRO A 5 2.13 5.44 18.04
N TRP A 6 2.75 6.62 18.02
CA TRP A 6 2.10 7.89 17.70
C TRP A 6 1.58 7.97 16.25
N ILE A 7 2.06 7.12 15.34
CA ILE A 7 1.52 7.06 13.98
C ILE A 7 0.20 6.29 13.97
N THR A 8 0.10 5.24 14.79
CA THR A 8 -1.12 4.44 14.91
C THR A 8 -2.17 5.13 15.77
N ASN A 9 -1.75 5.81 16.84
CA ASN A 9 -2.61 6.63 17.66
C ASN A 9 -1.90 7.96 18.00
N PRO A 10 -2.08 9.01 17.19
CA PRO A 10 -1.42 10.30 17.38
C PRO A 10 -1.98 11.13 18.53
N PHE A 11 -2.93 10.60 19.31
CA PHE A 11 -3.50 11.27 20.47
C PHE A 11 -3.18 10.55 21.78
N ASP A 12 -2.50 9.40 21.73
CA ASP A 12 -1.99 8.74 22.93
C ASP A 12 -0.71 9.43 23.40
N GLU A 13 -0.49 9.44 24.71
CA GLU A 13 0.75 9.91 25.30
C GLU A 13 1.91 8.99 24.90
N THR A 14 2.73 9.49 23.98
CA THR A 14 3.96 8.81 23.56
C THR A 14 5.15 9.73 23.76
N GLU A 15 6.14 9.26 24.51
CA GLU A 15 7.44 9.94 24.59
C GLU A 15 8.20 9.74 23.29
N VAL A 16 8.64 10.84 22.70
CA VAL A 16 9.49 10.86 21.51
C VAL A 16 10.78 11.58 21.89
N GLU A 17 11.93 10.93 21.70
CA GLU A 17 13.25 11.47 22.07
C GLU A 17 13.56 12.82 21.40
N ASN A 18 12.98 13.05 20.21
CA ASN A 18 13.18 14.27 19.47
C ASN A 18 12.23 15.37 19.97
N VAL A 19 12.80 16.35 20.67
CA VAL A 19 12.09 17.50 21.26
C VAL A 19 11.23 18.25 20.22
N ILE A 20 11.72 18.42 18.99
CA ILE A 20 10.99 19.12 17.91
C ILE A 20 9.76 18.31 17.46
N LEU A 21 9.88 16.98 17.43
CA LEU A 21 8.74 16.10 17.12
C LEU A 21 7.74 16.06 18.27
N GLN A 22 8.22 16.06 19.51
CA GLN A 22 7.38 16.07 20.69
C GLN A 22 6.53 17.34 20.78
N GLU A 23 7.11 18.51 20.48
CA GLU A 23 6.37 19.78 20.41
C GLU A 23 5.27 19.73 19.35
N LYS A 24 5.58 19.24 18.15
CA LYS A 24 4.60 19.09 17.06
C LYS A 24 3.50 18.09 17.37
N LEU A 25 3.80 17.02 18.10
CA LEU A 25 2.79 16.07 18.58
C LEU A 25 1.89 16.72 19.63
N LEU A 26 2.44 17.54 20.52
CA LEU A 26 1.65 18.26 21.51
C LEU A 26 0.66 19.25 20.87
N GLU A 27 1.07 19.97 19.84
CA GLU A 27 0.17 20.81 19.03
C GLU A 27 -0.97 19.99 18.41
N LEU A 28 -0.68 18.78 17.96
CA LEU A 28 -1.69 17.88 17.40
C LEU A 28 -2.62 17.31 18.49
N HIS A 29 -2.10 16.98 19.68
CA HIS A 29 -2.88 16.48 20.83
C HIS A 29 -3.91 17.49 21.34
N THR A 30 -3.59 18.78 21.26
CA THR A 30 -4.48 19.88 21.70
C THR A 30 -5.56 20.22 20.67
N ASN A 31 -5.46 19.68 19.46
CA ASN A 31 -6.44 19.93 18.40
C ASN A 31 -7.63 18.96 18.50
N GLU A 32 -8.68 19.41 19.18
CA GLU A 32 -9.92 18.63 19.37
C GLU A 32 -10.67 18.37 18.05
N GLU A 33 -10.56 19.25 17.05
CA GLU A 33 -11.19 19.02 15.74
C GLU A 33 -10.58 17.79 15.05
N LEU A 34 -9.25 17.66 15.11
CA LEU A 34 -8.53 16.51 14.56
C LEU A 34 -8.83 15.21 15.32
N LYS A 35 -9.12 15.26 16.63
CA LYS A 35 -9.57 14.07 17.38
C LYS A 35 -10.90 13.55 16.85
N VAL A 36 -11.81 14.43 16.46
CA VAL A 36 -13.12 14.03 15.91
C VAL A 36 -12.95 13.35 14.55
N THR A 37 -12.00 13.79 13.72
CA THR A 37 -11.76 13.20 12.38
C THR A 37 -11.03 11.85 12.45
N PHE A 38 -10.35 11.54 13.55
CA PHE A 38 -9.62 10.28 13.75
C PHE A 38 -10.49 9.01 13.73
N LYS A 39 -11.82 9.15 13.83
CA LYS A 39 -12.79 8.01 13.79
C LYS A 39 -12.65 7.10 12.56
N GLY A 40 -12.04 7.60 11.47
CA GLY A 40 -11.79 6.83 10.25
C GLY A 40 -10.56 5.90 10.28
N GLY A 41 -9.80 5.88 11.39
CA GLY A 41 -8.53 5.19 11.52
C GLY A 41 -7.33 6.01 11.03
N TYR A 42 -6.13 5.64 11.47
CA TYR A 42 -4.90 6.43 11.26
C TYR A 42 -4.59 6.70 9.78
N GLN A 43 -4.82 5.74 8.88
CA GLN A 43 -4.53 5.92 7.45
C GLN A 43 -5.35 7.06 6.83
N LYS A 44 -6.66 7.09 7.11
CA LYS A 44 -7.54 8.15 6.61
C LYS A 44 -7.23 9.49 7.28
N PHE A 45 -6.93 9.45 8.57
CA PHE A 45 -6.53 10.63 9.32
C PHE A 45 -5.29 11.29 8.72
N TRP A 46 -4.20 10.55 8.47
CA TRP A 46 -2.98 11.13 7.93
C TRP A 46 -3.10 11.57 6.47
N LEU A 47 -4.00 10.95 5.70
CA LEU A 47 -4.26 11.30 4.29
C LEU A 47 -5.27 12.45 4.10
N GLN A 48 -5.78 13.06 5.17
CA GLN A 48 -6.66 14.23 5.06
C GLN A 48 -5.89 15.45 4.52
N VAL A 49 -6.59 16.36 3.84
CA VAL A 49 -5.97 17.48 3.10
C VAL A 49 -5.24 18.44 4.05
N GLU A 50 -5.74 18.59 5.27
CA GLU A 50 -5.25 19.57 6.24
C GLU A 50 -3.91 19.16 6.89
N ILE A 51 -3.60 17.86 6.94
CA ILE A 51 -2.43 17.33 7.65
C ILE A 51 -1.11 17.62 6.92
N PRO A 52 -0.98 17.36 5.60
CA PRO A 52 0.21 17.71 4.86
C PRO A 52 0.57 19.19 4.97
N ASP A 53 -0.43 20.08 4.97
CA ASP A 53 -0.21 21.53 4.98
C ASP A 53 0.12 22.08 6.39
N LYS A 54 -0.62 21.65 7.42
CA LYS A 54 -0.48 22.18 8.78
C LYS A 54 0.60 21.47 9.59
N HIS A 55 0.88 20.20 9.31
CA HIS A 55 1.77 19.35 10.11
C HIS A 55 2.89 18.71 9.28
N LEU A 56 3.53 19.50 8.40
CA LEU A 56 4.61 19.08 7.49
C LEU A 56 5.70 18.22 8.16
N GLY A 57 6.08 18.55 9.40
CA GLY A 57 7.12 17.82 10.14
C GLY A 57 6.73 16.38 10.48
N LEU A 58 5.49 16.16 10.90
CA LEU A 58 4.96 14.83 11.21
C LEU A 58 4.64 14.08 9.92
N TRP A 59 4.02 14.77 8.96
CA TRP A 59 3.66 14.22 7.66
C TRP A 59 4.87 13.64 6.91
N GLY A 60 6.04 14.28 6.95
CA GLY A 60 7.24 13.77 6.28
C GLY A 60 7.70 12.39 6.75
N ILE A 61 7.46 12.05 8.03
CA ILE A 61 7.78 10.73 8.59
C ILE A 61 6.68 9.73 8.20
N VAL A 62 5.43 10.13 8.39
CA VAL A 62 4.26 9.30 8.10
C VAL A 62 4.20 8.94 6.61
N GLN A 63 4.46 9.89 5.71
CA GLN A 63 4.49 9.68 4.26
C GLN A 63 5.50 8.59 3.89
N LYS A 64 6.71 8.61 4.47
CA LYS A 64 7.73 7.59 4.20
C LYS A 64 7.23 6.20 4.59
N LEU A 65 6.56 6.08 5.73
CA LEU A 65 6.02 4.79 6.20
C LEU A 65 4.80 4.33 5.39
N LEU A 66 3.87 5.24 5.09
CA LEU A 66 2.69 4.97 4.27
C LEU A 66 3.05 4.61 2.83
N VAL A 67 4.17 5.10 2.30
CA VAL A 67 4.67 4.71 0.95
C VAL A 67 5.49 3.43 1.02
N ALA A 68 6.36 3.29 2.03
CA ALA A 68 7.24 2.14 2.17
C ALA A 68 6.43 0.83 2.35
N PHE A 69 5.42 0.82 3.21
CA PHE A 69 4.69 -0.40 3.55
C PHE A 69 3.92 -1.03 2.37
N PRO A 70 3.12 -0.29 1.59
CA PRO A 70 2.52 -0.82 0.36
C PRO A 70 3.57 -1.23 -0.67
N SER A 71 4.67 -0.48 -0.78
CA SER A 71 5.72 -0.78 -1.75
C SER A 71 6.43 -2.11 -1.45
N SER A 72 6.82 -2.36 -0.19
CA SER A 72 7.47 -3.60 0.19
C SER A 72 6.52 -4.79 0.07
N HIS A 73 5.27 -4.63 0.52
CA HIS A 73 4.26 -5.69 0.39
C HIS A 73 4.00 -6.08 -1.07
N VAL A 74 3.85 -5.08 -1.96
CA VAL A 74 3.66 -5.32 -3.40
C VAL A 74 4.88 -5.99 -4.01
N VAL A 75 6.08 -5.55 -3.63
CA VAL A 75 7.36 -6.13 -4.08
C VAL A 75 7.48 -7.59 -3.61
N GLU A 76 7.29 -7.88 -2.33
CA GLU A 76 7.32 -9.24 -1.77
C GLU A 76 6.29 -10.15 -2.46
N LYS A 77 5.06 -9.67 -2.60
CA LYS A 77 4.00 -10.39 -3.31
C LYS A 77 4.39 -10.66 -4.76
N SER A 78 4.97 -9.68 -5.45
CA SER A 78 5.44 -9.83 -6.83
C SER A 78 6.54 -10.87 -6.95
N PHE A 79 7.52 -10.87 -6.06
CA PHE A 79 8.58 -11.88 -6.03
C PHE A 79 8.03 -13.27 -5.73
N SER A 80 7.09 -13.40 -4.78
CA SER A 80 6.43 -14.67 -4.48
C SER A 80 5.66 -15.21 -5.69
N VAL A 81 4.93 -14.35 -6.42
CA VAL A 81 4.24 -14.73 -7.66
C VAL A 81 5.24 -15.16 -8.74
N VAL A 82 6.33 -14.43 -8.93
CA VAL A 82 7.39 -14.77 -9.89
C VAL A 82 8.03 -16.12 -9.53
N ALA A 83 8.40 -16.34 -8.27
CA ALA A 83 8.96 -17.60 -7.81
C ALA A 83 8.00 -18.76 -8.04
N ASN A 84 6.71 -18.59 -7.71
CA ASN A 84 5.68 -19.61 -7.98
C ASN A 84 5.53 -19.91 -9.48
N LEU A 85 5.62 -18.88 -10.33
CA LEU A 85 5.53 -19.05 -11.79
C LEU A 85 6.71 -19.85 -12.34
N LEU A 86 7.92 -19.57 -11.85
CA LEU A 86 9.15 -20.21 -12.27
C LEU A 86 9.29 -21.64 -11.74
N THR A 87 8.79 -21.93 -10.53
CA THR A 87 9.10 -23.18 -9.82
C THR A 87 7.96 -24.22 -9.82
N LYS A 88 6.68 -23.79 -9.82
CA LYS A 88 5.57 -24.69 -9.48
C LYS A 88 4.55 -24.96 -10.59
N LYS A 89 4.58 -24.29 -11.74
CA LYS A 89 3.60 -24.52 -12.83
C LYS A 89 4.23 -25.07 -14.11
N ARG A 90 3.88 -26.32 -14.44
CA ARG A 90 4.19 -27.02 -15.70
C ARG A 90 3.53 -26.45 -16.98
N SER A 91 3.22 -25.17 -17.08
CA SER A 91 2.62 -24.64 -18.32
C SER A 91 2.97 -23.18 -18.57
N ARG A 92 3.69 -22.93 -19.67
CA ARG A 92 3.66 -21.79 -20.64
C ARG A 92 3.41 -20.35 -20.15
N LEU A 93 3.39 -20.07 -18.85
CA LEU A 93 3.13 -18.74 -18.32
C LEU A 93 4.40 -17.90 -18.46
N ASN A 94 4.26 -16.72 -19.05
CA ASN A 94 5.37 -15.85 -19.41
C ASN A 94 5.16 -14.48 -18.78
N ILE A 95 6.04 -14.14 -17.84
CA ILE A 95 6.03 -12.91 -17.04
C ILE A 95 5.96 -11.68 -17.95
N ILE A 96 6.72 -11.68 -19.04
CA ILE A 96 7.00 -10.50 -19.85
C ILE A 96 6.01 -10.39 -21.02
N LYS A 97 5.78 -11.49 -21.75
CA LYS A 97 5.04 -11.43 -23.02
C LYS A 97 3.52 -11.52 -22.87
N ARG A 98 3.01 -12.19 -21.82
CA ARG A 98 1.57 -12.46 -21.65
C ARG A 98 0.89 -11.59 -20.59
N GLY A 99 1.68 -10.89 -19.77
CA GLY A 99 1.16 -10.07 -18.68
C GLY A 99 0.62 -10.87 -17.49
N ASP A 100 1.04 -12.14 -17.34
CA ASP A 100 0.55 -13.04 -16.29
C ASP A 100 0.83 -12.47 -14.88
N LEU A 101 2.00 -11.84 -14.69
CA LEU A 101 2.33 -11.16 -13.43
C LEU A 101 1.32 -10.05 -13.09
N ARG A 102 0.91 -9.26 -14.10
CA ARG A 102 -0.09 -8.20 -13.92
C ARG A 102 -1.45 -8.77 -13.52
N LEU A 103 -1.85 -9.89 -14.13
CA LEU A 103 -3.07 -10.63 -13.78
C LEU A 103 -3.07 -11.12 -12.33
N PHE A 104 -1.94 -11.63 -11.83
CA PHE A 104 -1.83 -12.11 -10.45
C PHE A 104 -1.74 -10.99 -9.40
N LEU A 105 -1.16 -9.84 -9.76
CA LEU A 105 -0.97 -8.72 -8.83
C LEU A 105 -2.20 -7.82 -8.72
N THR A 106 -3.04 -7.78 -9.75
CA THR A 106 -4.20 -6.88 -9.82
C THR A 106 -5.51 -7.65 -9.74
N LYS A 107 -6.63 -6.93 -9.55
CA LYS A 107 -7.98 -7.51 -9.65
C LYS A 107 -8.49 -7.55 -11.11
N LEU A 108 -7.60 -7.37 -12.09
CA LEU A 108 -7.99 -7.37 -13.50
C LEU A 108 -8.43 -8.78 -13.91
N LYS A 109 -9.59 -8.86 -14.57
CA LYS A 109 -10.05 -10.11 -15.17
C LYS A 109 -9.49 -10.24 -16.59
N PRO A 110 -9.10 -11.44 -17.03
CA PRO A 110 -8.69 -11.66 -18.41
C PRO A 110 -9.89 -11.39 -19.33
N ASN A 111 -9.64 -10.77 -20.48
CA ASN A 111 -10.67 -10.55 -21.50
C ASN A 111 -10.91 -11.85 -22.28
N ILE A 112 -11.80 -12.69 -21.76
CA ILE A 112 -12.09 -14.04 -22.28
C ILE A 112 -12.67 -13.96 -23.70
N ASP A 113 -13.53 -12.98 -23.98
CA ASP A 113 -14.17 -12.82 -25.28
C ASP A 113 -13.13 -12.57 -26.39
N ASN A 114 -12.13 -11.73 -26.10
CA ASN A 114 -11.01 -11.53 -27.01
C ASN A 114 -10.20 -12.82 -27.22
N PHE A 115 -9.94 -13.59 -26.15
CA PHE A 115 -9.26 -14.88 -26.29
C PHE A 115 -10.03 -15.87 -27.17
N LEU A 116 -11.35 -15.92 -27.04
CA LEU A 116 -12.22 -16.78 -27.85
C LEU A 116 -12.21 -16.35 -29.32
N SER A 117 -12.20 -15.04 -29.60
CA SER A 117 -12.16 -14.52 -30.97
C SER A 117 -10.89 -14.86 -31.75
N ILE A 118 -9.76 -15.01 -31.05
CA ILE A 118 -8.44 -15.30 -31.65
C ILE A 118 -8.19 -16.82 -31.73
N HIS A 119 -8.94 -17.63 -30.99
CA HIS A 119 -8.73 -19.07 -30.91
C HIS A 119 -9.30 -19.78 -32.15
N GLN A 120 -8.44 -20.14 -33.11
CA GLN A 120 -8.83 -21.01 -34.21
C GLN A 120 -9.23 -22.40 -33.68
N VAL A 121 -10.42 -22.86 -34.07
CA VAL A 121 -10.86 -24.23 -33.83
C VAL A 121 -9.99 -25.14 -34.68
N HIS A 122 -9.08 -25.89 -34.07
CA HIS A 122 -8.37 -26.95 -34.79
C HIS A 122 -9.39 -28.05 -35.14
N PRO A 123 -9.54 -28.41 -36.43
CA PRO A 123 -10.31 -29.58 -36.79
C PRO A 123 -9.61 -30.83 -36.23
N SER A 124 -10.36 -31.66 -35.52
CA SER A 124 -9.90 -33.00 -35.14
C SER A 124 -9.76 -33.85 -36.40
N HIS A 125 -8.61 -34.54 -36.52
CA HIS A 125 -8.32 -35.51 -37.58
C HIS A 125 -9.10 -36.82 -37.39
#